data_AF-A0A7S1SYK8-F1
#
_entry.id   AF-A0A7S1SYK8-F1
#
_cell.length_a   1.000
_cell.length_b   1.000
_cell.length_c   1.000
_cell.angle_alpha   90.00
_cell.angle_beta   90.00
_cell.angle_gamma   90.00
#
_symmetry.space_group_name_H-M   'P 1'
#
loop_
_entity.id
_entity.type
_entity.pdbx_description
1 polymer ?
#
loop_
_entity_poly.entity_id
_entity_poly.type
_entity_poly.pdbx_seq_one_letter_code
_entity_poly.pdbx_strand_id
1 'polypeptide(L)'
;MSSVAVVAGRHACLSRKQQRQAGGMSVRGPLRPAPKSGRPPRRTVQVCRAALDSSVTLAVTQQLTALGVYVGAEAGVSLVTLKSDATGRPFIPIVAAGIVGLLATAQIIPEEATTSTGLIAGSAICAALMAYSAKRALDTKHDPAEWPGPKAWPVSAAISSLFGLVLCLETLF
;
A
#
# COMPACT_ATOMS: atom_id res chain seq x y z
N MET A 1 33.38 -1.37 -17.43
CA MET A 1 32.71 -2.70 -17.35
C MET A 1 31.24 -2.44 -17.10
N SER A 2 30.39 -2.82 -18.07
CA SER A 2 28.94 -3.16 -18.05
C SER A 2 27.97 -2.30 -17.20
N SER A 3 26.77 -1.92 -17.64
CA SER A 3 25.91 -2.54 -18.64
C SER A 3 24.80 -1.56 -19.06
N VAL A 4 24.78 -1.22 -20.35
CA VAL A 4 23.67 -0.58 -21.06
C VAL A 4 22.68 -1.70 -21.41
N ALA A 5 21.63 -1.90 -20.61
CA ALA A 5 20.69 -3.01 -20.85
C ALA A 5 19.22 -2.75 -20.51
N VAL A 6 18.80 -1.49 -20.29
CA VAL A 6 17.41 -1.19 -19.90
C VAL A 6 16.54 -0.63 -21.04
N VAL A 7 17.15 -0.20 -22.15
CA VAL A 7 16.42 0.48 -23.26
C VAL A 7 15.81 -0.50 -24.29
N ALA A 8 16.23 -1.77 -24.31
CA ALA A 8 15.80 -2.72 -25.34
C ALA A 8 14.37 -3.26 -25.18
N GLY A 9 13.74 -3.13 -24.00
CA GLY A 9 12.43 -3.72 -23.71
C GLY A 9 11.22 -2.96 -24.27
N ARG A 10 11.32 -1.63 -24.43
CA ARG A 10 10.18 -0.78 -24.82
C ARG A 10 9.87 -0.81 -26.32
N HIS A 11 10.86 -1.07 -27.17
CA HIS A 11 10.67 -1.11 -28.63
C HIS A 11 10.02 -2.40 -29.15
N ALA A 12 10.17 -3.53 -28.44
CA ALA A 12 9.66 -4.82 -28.91
C ALA A 12 8.12 -4.93 -28.86
N CYS A 13 7.48 -4.24 -27.93
CA CYS A 13 6.02 -4.32 -27.74
C CYS A 13 5.25 -3.49 -28.80
N LEU A 14 5.79 -2.34 -29.20
CA LEU A 14 5.17 -1.47 -30.21
C LEU A 14 5.30 -2.05 -31.64
N SER A 15 6.43 -2.68 -31.96
CA SER A 15 6.70 -3.20 -33.32
C SER A 15 5.77 -4.35 -33.74
N ARG A 16 5.25 -5.16 -32.80
CA ARG A 16 4.37 -6.30 -33.13
C ARG A 16 2.94 -5.91 -33.50
N LYS A 17 2.45 -4.76 -33.03
CA LYS A 17 1.11 -4.29 -33.40
C LYS A 17 1.11 -3.69 -34.82
N GLN A 18 2.18 -2.99 -35.19
CA GLN A 18 2.27 -2.34 -36.49
C GLN A 18 2.50 -3.34 -37.64
N GLN A 19 3.21 -4.45 -37.38
CA GLN A 19 3.51 -5.47 -38.40
C GLN A 19 2.32 -6.40 -38.72
N ARG A 20 1.24 -6.39 -37.93
CA ARG A 20 0.02 -7.16 -38.20
C ARG A 20 -0.98 -6.45 -39.12
N GLN A 21 -0.80 -5.17 -39.41
CA GLN A 21 -1.76 -4.39 -40.23
C GLN A 21 -1.36 -4.21 -41.70
N ALA A 22 -0.15 -4.63 -42.12
CA ALA A 22 0.34 -4.40 -43.50
C ALA A 22 0.39 -5.65 -44.40
N GLY A 23 -0.16 -6.80 -43.98
CA GLY A 23 0.00 -8.08 -44.67
C GLY A 23 -1.28 -8.62 -45.32
N GLY A 24 -2.07 -7.77 -45.99
CA GLY A 24 -3.29 -8.17 -46.69
C GLY A 24 -3.12 -8.09 -48.20
N MET A 25 -2.42 -9.05 -48.83
CA MET A 25 -2.53 -9.27 -50.28
C MET A 25 -2.38 -10.76 -50.60
N SER A 26 -3.39 -11.26 -51.31
CA SER A 26 -3.68 -12.62 -51.71
C SER A 26 -2.67 -13.18 -52.72
N VAL A 27 -2.15 -14.40 -52.46
CA VAL A 27 -1.61 -15.30 -53.50
C VAL A 27 -1.98 -16.74 -53.14
N ARG A 28 -2.73 -17.40 -54.04
CA ARG A 28 -3.09 -18.83 -53.99
C ARG A 28 -1.85 -19.70 -54.35
N GLY A 29 -1.57 -20.71 -53.52
CA GLY A 29 -0.55 -21.75 -53.78
C GLY A 29 -0.91 -23.05 -53.02
N PRO A 30 -0.44 -24.23 -53.48
CA PRO A 30 -1.13 -25.50 -53.26
C PRO A 30 -0.90 -26.15 -51.89
N LEU A 31 -1.86 -27.03 -51.56
CA LEU A 31 -2.06 -27.79 -50.32
C LEU A 31 -0.78 -28.42 -49.76
N ARG A 32 -0.41 -28.01 -48.53
CA ARG A 32 0.55 -28.69 -47.65
C ARG A 32 -0.21 -29.33 -46.48
N PRO A 33 0.19 -30.53 -46.00
CA PRO A 33 -0.55 -31.27 -45.00
C PRO A 33 -0.43 -30.62 -43.61
N ALA A 34 -1.52 -30.70 -42.83
CA ALA A 34 -1.59 -30.34 -41.41
C ALA A 34 -2.14 -31.55 -40.61
N PRO A 35 -2.01 -31.63 -39.27
CA PRO A 35 -1.08 -30.97 -38.35
C PRO A 35 -0.37 -31.99 -37.42
N LYS A 36 0.84 -31.67 -36.93
CA LYS A 36 1.33 -32.31 -35.69
C LYS A 36 0.75 -31.54 -34.50
N SER A 37 0.07 -32.24 -33.60
CA SER A 37 -0.59 -31.74 -32.40
C SER A 37 0.42 -31.18 -31.39
N GLY A 38 0.93 -29.98 -31.65
CA GLY A 38 1.60 -29.17 -30.64
C GLY A 38 0.56 -28.56 -29.72
N ARG A 39 0.49 -29.03 -28.48
CA ARG A 39 -0.27 -28.38 -27.40
C ARG A 39 0.09 -26.88 -27.42
N PRO A 40 -0.88 -25.95 -27.54
CA PRO A 40 -0.55 -24.53 -27.54
C PRO A 40 0.16 -24.22 -26.20
N PRO A 41 1.26 -23.44 -26.20
CA PRO A 41 1.85 -23.01 -24.96
C PRO A 41 0.76 -22.29 -24.17
N ARG A 42 0.48 -22.82 -22.97
CA ARG A 42 -0.45 -22.24 -22.01
C ARG A 42 0.10 -20.85 -21.72
N ARG A 43 -0.43 -19.82 -22.41
CA ARG A 43 -0.15 -18.42 -22.08
C ARG A 43 -0.69 -18.24 -20.68
N THR A 44 0.20 -18.31 -19.70
CA THR A 44 -0.02 -17.67 -18.41
C THR A 44 -0.34 -16.23 -18.77
N VAL A 45 -1.60 -15.86 -18.62
CA VAL A 45 -2.01 -14.47 -18.62
C VAL A 45 -1.28 -13.89 -17.41
N GLN A 46 -0.10 -13.32 -17.65
CA GLN A 46 0.49 -12.41 -16.67
C GLN A 46 -0.52 -11.28 -16.58
N VAL A 47 -1.32 -11.32 -15.51
CA VAL A 47 -2.07 -10.17 -15.04
C VAL A 47 -0.99 -9.16 -14.64
N CYS A 48 -0.46 -8.43 -15.63
CA CYS A 48 0.28 -7.21 -15.37
C CYS A 48 -0.75 -6.28 -14.77
N ARG A 49 -0.75 -6.19 -13.44
CA ARG A 49 -1.48 -5.14 -12.75
C ARG A 49 -1.02 -3.83 -13.38
N ALA A 50 -1.96 -3.04 -13.86
CA ALA A 50 -1.63 -1.73 -14.40
C ALA A 50 -0.85 -0.98 -13.33
N ALA A 51 0.27 -0.35 -13.70
CA ALA A 51 1.04 0.48 -12.80
C ALA A 51 0.09 1.49 -12.13
N LEU A 52 0.15 1.61 -10.80
CA LEU A 52 -0.62 2.59 -10.04
C LEU A 52 -0.32 3.99 -10.59
N ASP A 53 -1.36 4.81 -10.72
CA ASP A 53 -1.15 6.19 -11.15
C ASP A 53 -0.29 6.94 -10.12
N SER A 54 0.64 7.75 -10.63
CA SER A 54 1.58 8.53 -9.82
C SER A 54 0.88 9.43 -8.80
N SER A 55 -0.31 9.94 -9.15
CA SER A 55 -1.12 10.77 -8.25
C SER A 55 -1.66 9.98 -7.05
N VAL A 56 -2.09 8.73 -7.27
CA VAL A 56 -2.61 7.83 -6.24
C VAL A 56 -1.49 7.41 -5.29
N THR A 57 -0.36 7.01 -5.85
CA THR A 57 0.85 6.69 -5.08
C THR A 57 1.26 7.84 -4.17
N LEU A 58 1.29 9.07 -4.68
CA LEU A 58 1.62 10.26 -3.89
C LEU A 58 0.61 10.49 -2.76
N ALA A 59 -0.70 10.37 -3.04
CA ALA A 59 -1.74 10.55 -2.05
C ALA A 59 -1.62 9.53 -0.90
N VAL A 60 -1.32 8.26 -1.22
CA VAL A 60 -1.12 7.23 -0.21
C VAL A 60 0.09 7.51 0.67
N THR A 61 1.23 7.84 0.05
CA THR A 61 2.46 8.20 0.77
C THR A 61 2.22 9.39 1.72
N GLN A 62 1.49 10.42 1.26
CA GLN A 62 1.15 11.58 2.09
C GLN A 62 0.26 11.20 3.27
N GLN A 63 -0.77 10.38 3.05
CA GLN A 63 -1.70 9.99 4.09
C GLN A 63 -1.06 9.09 5.15
N LEU A 64 -0.17 8.16 4.76
CA LEU A 64 0.60 7.35 5.71
C LEU A 64 1.57 8.20 6.53
N THR A 65 2.22 9.18 5.89
CA THR A 65 3.11 10.13 6.57
C THR A 65 2.33 10.99 7.57
N ALA A 66 1.18 11.53 7.15
CA ALA A 66 0.29 12.32 8.00
C ALA A 66 -0.23 11.51 9.19
N LEU A 67 -0.60 10.24 8.97
CA LEU A 67 -1.01 9.32 10.04
C LEU A 67 0.13 9.11 11.04
N GLY A 68 1.37 8.92 10.59
CA GLY A 68 2.52 8.78 11.47
C GLY A 68 2.75 10.01 12.36
N VAL A 69 2.66 11.20 11.78
CA VAL A 69 2.76 12.47 12.54
C VAL A 69 1.62 12.59 13.55
N TYR A 70 0.39 12.29 13.13
CA TYR A 70 -0.78 12.38 13.99
C TYR A 70 -0.71 11.41 15.18
N VAL A 71 -0.34 10.16 14.95
CA VAL A 71 -0.15 9.16 16.01
C VAL A 71 0.97 9.58 16.98
N GLY A 72 2.05 10.19 16.47
CA GLY A 72 3.11 10.76 17.31
C GLY A 72 2.61 11.91 18.19
N ALA A 73 1.84 12.84 17.61
CA ALA A 73 1.24 13.95 18.34
C ALA A 73 0.24 13.46 19.40
N GLU A 74 -0.62 12.49 19.06
CA GLU A 74 -1.56 11.88 19.99
C GLU A 74 -0.83 11.26 21.18
N ALA A 75 0.22 10.47 20.93
CA ALA A 75 0.99 9.87 22.00
C ALA A 75 1.64 10.92 22.90
N GLY A 76 2.16 12.01 22.33
CA GLY A 76 2.69 13.15 23.09
C GLY A 76 1.64 13.79 24.00
N VAL A 77 0.45 14.11 23.45
CA VAL A 77 -0.65 14.70 24.23
C VAL A 77 -1.14 13.73 25.32
N SER A 78 -1.29 12.45 24.98
CA SER A 78 -1.70 11.40 25.91
C SER A 78 -0.70 11.16 27.05
N LEU A 79 0.61 11.32 26.81
CA LEU A 79 1.63 11.23 27.85
C LEU A 79 1.56 12.36 28.89
N VAL A 80 1.14 13.55 28.47
CA VAL A 80 1.03 14.75 29.32
C VAL A 80 -0.29 14.77 30.08
N THR A 81 -1.36 14.24 29.48
CA THR A 81 -2.72 14.25 30.05
C THR A 81 -3.00 13.07 30.98
N LEU A 82 -2.43 11.89 30.71
CA LEU A 82 -2.63 10.71 31.54
C LEU A 82 -1.57 10.62 32.65
N LYS A 83 -2.01 10.26 33.85
CA LYS A 83 -1.10 9.90 34.96
C LYS A 83 -0.20 8.74 34.56
N SER A 84 1.00 8.70 35.13
CA SER A 84 2.05 7.77 34.70
C SER A 84 1.72 6.29 34.86
N ASP A 85 0.79 5.98 35.77
CA ASP A 85 0.28 4.64 36.12
C ASP A 85 -1.06 4.30 35.44
N ALA A 86 -1.58 5.17 34.58
CA ALA A 86 -2.85 4.95 33.91
C ALA A 86 -2.74 3.83 32.85
N THR A 87 -3.66 2.86 32.90
CA THR A 87 -3.70 1.68 32.02
C THR A 87 -3.83 2.00 30.53
N GLY A 88 -4.35 3.18 30.17
CA GLY A 88 -4.51 3.65 28.79
C GLY A 88 -3.33 4.45 28.22
N ARG A 89 -2.26 4.63 28.99
CA ARG A 89 -1.11 5.46 28.59
C ARG A 89 -0.37 4.84 27.41
N PRO A 90 0.06 5.64 26.40
CA PRO A 90 0.78 5.12 25.25
C PRO A 90 2.13 4.53 25.68
N PHE A 91 2.44 3.37 25.15
CA PHE A 91 3.73 2.71 25.29
C PHE A 91 4.61 3.14 24.11
N ILE A 92 5.58 3.99 24.42
CA ILE A 92 6.38 4.71 23.42
C ILE A 92 7.10 3.78 22.43
N PRO A 93 7.69 2.64 22.83
CA PRO A 93 8.31 1.75 21.87
C PRO A 93 7.33 1.19 20.81
N ILE A 94 6.08 0.89 21.18
CA ILE A 94 5.06 0.41 20.22
C ILE A 94 4.65 1.53 19.27
N VAL A 95 4.41 2.73 19.80
CA VAL A 95 4.04 3.90 19.00
C VAL A 95 5.15 4.26 18.02
N ALA A 96 6.40 4.34 18.49
CA ALA A 96 7.56 4.63 17.66
C ALA A 96 7.77 3.58 16.57
N ALA A 97 7.63 2.29 16.89
CA ALA A 97 7.71 1.23 15.91
C ALA A 97 6.63 1.36 14.83
N GLY A 98 5.40 1.72 15.21
CA GLY A 98 4.32 1.99 14.26
C GLY A 98 4.62 3.17 13.34
N ILE A 99 5.12 4.29 13.87
CA ILE A 99 5.48 5.49 13.09
C ILE A 99 6.62 5.17 12.12
N VAL A 100 7.70 4.54 12.60
CA VAL A 100 8.83 4.15 11.75
C VAL A 100 8.38 3.18 10.67
N GLY A 101 7.50 2.24 11.01
CA GLY A 101 6.88 1.33 10.05
C GLY A 101 6.10 2.06 8.97
N LEU A 102 5.23 3.02 9.33
CA LEU A 102 4.45 3.82 8.39
C LEU A 102 5.34 4.65 7.46
N LEU A 103 6.41 5.25 7.99
CA LEU A 103 7.34 6.04 7.19
C LEU A 103 8.16 5.14 6.25
N ALA A 104 8.61 3.98 6.73
CA ALA A 104 9.32 3.02 5.90
C ALA A 104 8.45 2.50 4.76
N THR A 105 7.17 2.19 5.02
CA THR A 105 6.23 1.78 3.95
C THR A 105 5.95 2.91 2.97
N ALA A 106 5.80 4.14 3.45
CA ALA A 106 5.62 5.32 2.62
C ALA A 106 6.78 5.55 1.63
N GLN A 107 8.01 5.16 1.99
CA GLN A 107 9.19 5.27 1.12
C GLN A 107 9.27 4.17 0.03
N ILE A 108 8.75 2.98 0.29
CA ILE A 108 8.83 1.84 -0.66
C ILE A 108 7.61 1.72 -1.58
N ILE A 109 6.50 2.41 -1.27
CA ILE A 109 5.29 2.44 -2.11
C ILE A 109 5.52 3.06 -3.50
N PRO A 110 6.30 4.16 -3.65
CA PRO A 110 6.59 4.76 -4.94
C PRO A 110 7.38 3.90 -5.94
N GLU A 111 8.05 2.85 -5.48
CA GLU A 111 8.80 1.94 -6.34
C GLU A 111 7.89 0.87 -6.94
N GLU A 112 7.76 0.83 -8.28
CA GLU A 112 6.86 -0.09 -8.99
C GLU A 112 7.04 -1.57 -8.60
N ALA A 113 8.27 -1.98 -8.28
CA ALA A 113 8.59 -3.36 -7.91
C ALA A 113 8.10 -3.73 -6.50
N THR A 114 7.96 -2.76 -5.60
CA THR A 114 7.64 -2.98 -4.18
C THR A 114 6.31 -2.38 -3.76
N THR A 115 5.60 -1.67 -4.63
CA THR A 115 4.32 -1.01 -4.31
C THR A 115 3.33 -1.95 -3.62
N SER A 116 3.12 -3.16 -4.14
CA SER A 116 2.18 -4.13 -3.54
C SER A 116 2.63 -4.57 -2.14
N THR A 117 3.93 -4.80 -1.95
CA THR A 117 4.49 -5.16 -0.64
C THR A 117 4.38 -3.99 0.34
N GLY A 118 4.63 -2.77 -0.12
CA GLY A 118 4.48 -1.54 0.67
C GLY A 118 3.05 -1.30 1.14
N LEU A 119 2.07 -1.53 0.26
CA LEU A 119 0.64 -1.44 0.59
C LEU A 119 0.20 -2.53 1.57
N ILE A 120 0.65 -3.77 1.38
CA ILE A 120 0.38 -4.88 2.33
C ILE A 120 0.98 -4.56 3.69
N ALA A 121 2.25 -4.16 3.75
CA ALA A 121 2.90 -3.80 5.00
C ALA A 121 2.21 -2.58 5.66
N GLY A 122 1.86 -1.56 4.87
CA GLY A 122 1.12 -0.39 5.35
C GLY A 122 -0.24 -0.77 5.94
N SER A 123 -1.00 -1.65 5.27
CA SER A 123 -2.26 -2.17 5.78
C SER A 123 -2.09 -2.90 7.12
N ALA A 124 -1.07 -3.76 7.25
CA ALA A 124 -0.80 -4.49 8.47
C ALA A 124 -0.44 -3.55 9.65
N ILE A 125 0.37 -2.51 9.38
CA ILE A 125 0.74 -1.52 10.39
C ILE A 125 -0.46 -0.68 10.80
N CYS A 126 -1.28 -0.21 9.86
CA CYS A 126 -2.52 0.51 10.15
C CYS A 126 -3.49 -0.34 10.99
N ALA A 127 -3.65 -1.63 10.66
CA ALA A 127 -4.47 -2.55 11.45
C ALA A 127 -3.92 -2.73 12.88
N ALA A 128 -2.59 -2.88 13.03
CA ALA A 128 -1.95 -3.00 14.34
C ALA A 128 -2.12 -1.72 15.18
N LEU A 129 -1.93 -0.54 14.58
CA LEU A 129 -2.12 0.76 15.24
C LEU A 129 -3.58 0.99 15.63
N MET A 130 -4.52 0.59 14.77
CA MET A 130 -5.95 0.63 15.08
C MET A 130 -6.27 -0.26 16.28
N ALA A 131 -5.85 -1.53 16.26
CA ALA A 131 -6.09 -2.46 17.36
C ALA A 131 -5.47 -1.97 18.67
N TYR A 132 -4.24 -1.45 18.59
CA TYR A 132 -3.54 -0.87 19.73
C TYR A 132 -4.29 0.34 20.32
N SER A 133 -4.70 1.27 19.47
CA SER A 133 -5.41 2.50 19.89
C SER A 133 -6.81 2.19 20.41
N ALA A 134 -7.51 1.23 19.80
CA ALA A 134 -8.80 0.74 20.28
C ALA A 134 -8.68 0.09 21.67
N LYS A 135 -7.66 -0.75 21.87
CA LYS A 135 -7.38 -1.35 23.18
C LYS A 135 -7.12 -0.26 24.22
N ARG A 136 -6.29 0.73 23.91
CA ARG A 136 -6.04 1.89 24.81
C ARG A 136 -7.32 2.66 25.12
N ALA A 137 -8.21 2.86 24.15
CA ALA A 137 -9.48 3.53 24.37
C ALA A 137 -10.40 2.74 25.32
N LEU A 138 -10.39 1.41 25.24
CA LEU A 138 -11.14 0.55 26.15
C LEU A 138 -10.55 0.55 27.57
N ASP A 139 -9.21 0.53 27.67
CA ASP A 139 -8.49 0.50 28.94
C ASP A 139 -8.46 1.87 29.66
N THR A 140 -8.73 2.97 28.94
CA THR A 140 -8.82 4.32 29.52
C THR A 140 -10.15 4.50 30.26
N LYS A 141 -10.09 4.79 31.56
CA LYS A 141 -11.27 5.12 32.37
C LYS A 141 -12.00 6.32 31.78
N HIS A 142 -13.31 6.21 31.63
CA HIS A 142 -14.16 7.29 31.16
C HIS A 142 -14.67 8.08 32.37
N ASP A 143 -14.30 9.35 32.44
CA ASP A 143 -14.92 10.31 33.36
C ASP A 143 -15.94 11.14 32.56
N PRO A 144 -17.26 11.01 32.84
CA PRO A 144 -18.29 11.76 32.13
C PRO A 144 -18.26 13.28 32.43
N ALA A 145 -17.49 13.72 33.44
CA ALA A 145 -17.31 15.13 33.75
C ALA A 145 -16.22 15.83 32.91
N GLU A 146 -15.33 15.07 32.26
CA GLU A 146 -14.27 15.62 31.40
C GLU A 146 -14.65 15.51 29.92
N TRP A 147 -14.87 16.65 29.25
CA TRP A 147 -15.12 16.71 27.81
C TRP A 147 -14.21 17.71 27.08
N PRO A 148 -13.48 17.30 26.02
CA PRO A 148 -13.25 15.93 25.58
C PRO A 148 -12.30 15.19 26.54
N GLY A 149 -12.78 14.12 27.17
CA GLY A 149 -11.99 13.35 28.12
C GLY A 149 -10.82 12.60 27.47
N PRO A 150 -9.87 12.08 28.27
CA PRO A 150 -8.63 11.46 27.80
C PRO A 150 -8.83 10.24 26.88
N LYS A 151 -10.04 9.68 26.83
CA LYS A 151 -10.44 8.60 25.92
C LYS A 151 -10.65 9.05 24.47
N ALA A 152 -10.90 10.34 24.20
CA ALA A 152 -11.14 10.84 22.86
C ALA A 152 -9.92 10.71 21.94
N TRP A 153 -8.72 10.87 22.50
CA TRP A 153 -7.44 10.79 21.80
C TRP A 153 -7.15 9.39 21.22
N PRO A 154 -7.17 8.29 22.01
CA PRO A 154 -6.96 6.96 21.45
C PRO A 154 -8.10 6.52 20.49
N VAL A 155 -9.33 7.01 20.68
CA VAL A 155 -10.43 6.72 19.73
C VAL A 155 -10.19 7.38 18.38
N SER A 156 -9.77 8.65 18.37
CA SER A 156 -9.48 9.36 17.12
C SER A 156 -8.23 8.82 16.41
N ALA A 157 -7.23 8.32 17.17
CA ALA A 157 -6.13 7.51 16.64
C ALA A 157 -6.58 6.20 15.98
N ALA A 158 -7.52 5.48 16.61
CA ALA A 158 -8.06 4.24 16.04
C ALA A 158 -8.81 4.51 14.73
N ILE A 159 -9.66 5.54 14.69
CA ILE A 159 -10.41 5.93 13.49
C ILE A 159 -9.47 6.38 12.36
N SER A 160 -8.46 7.19 12.68
CA SER A 160 -7.48 7.64 11.68
C SER A 160 -6.68 6.46 11.11
N SER A 161 -6.34 5.49 11.96
CA SER A 161 -5.67 4.25 11.53
C SER A 161 -6.58 3.38 10.66
N LEU A 162 -7.89 3.36 10.91
CA LEU A 162 -8.87 2.70 10.05
C LEU A 162 -8.92 3.33 8.66
N PHE A 163 -8.91 4.67 8.56
CA PHE A 163 -8.85 5.34 7.25
C PHE A 163 -7.57 5.01 6.48
N GLY A 164 -6.43 4.96 7.17
CA GLY A 164 -5.17 4.50 6.58
C GLY A 164 -5.23 3.05 6.11
N LEU A 165 -5.89 2.17 6.86
CA LEU A 165 -6.10 0.77 6.48
C LEU A 165 -6.96 0.65 5.22
N VAL A 166 -8.13 1.30 5.21
CA VAL A 166 -9.06 1.28 4.08
C VAL A 166 -8.37 1.80 2.83
N LEU A 167 -7.67 2.94 2.92
CA LEU A 167 -6.91 3.49 1.81
C LEU A 167 -5.88 2.50 1.23
N CYS A 168 -5.10 1.84 2.08
CA CYS A 168 -4.12 0.83 1.63
C CYS A 168 -4.80 -0.38 0.96
N LEU A 169 -5.97 -0.80 1.44
CA LEU A 169 -6.71 -1.93 0.87
C LEU A 169 -7.37 -1.55 -0.47
N GLU A 170 -8.00 -0.39 -0.56
CA GLU A 170 -8.61 0.12 -1.79
C GLU A 170 -7.57 0.32 -2.90
N THR A 171 -6.36 0.75 -2.55
CA THR A 171 -5.26 0.87 -3.53
C THR A 171 -4.60 -0.47 -3.88
N LEU A 172 -4.79 -1.48 -3.04
CA LEU A 172 -4.27 -2.83 -3.24
C LEU A 172 -5.20 -3.72 -4.08
N PHE A 173 -6.47 -3.37 -4.30
CA PHE A 173 -7.44 -4.16 -5.07
C PHE A 173 -7.80 -3.48 -6.40
#